data_AF-A0A9W7CGA0-F1
#
_entry.id   AF-A0A9W7CGA0-F1
#
_cell.length_a   1.000
_cell.length_b   1.000
_cell.length_c   1.000
_cell.angle_alpha   90.00
_cell.angle_beta   90.00
_cell.angle_gamma   90.00
#
_symmetry.space_group_name_H-M   'P 1'
#
loop_
_entity.id
_entity.type
_entity.pdbx_description
1 polymer ?
#
loop_
_entity_poly.entity_id
_entity_poly.type
_entity_poly.pdbx_seq_one_letter_code
_entity_poly.pdbx_strand_id
1 'polypeptide(L)' 'MRLTNQLKRDLPARFKMKGLGDIHYILKMEVRRNRKDDTTTISQHKYIKELLNKFDMEKCVPVSSPQIRGIEL' A
#
# COMPACT_ATOMS: atom_id res chain seq x y z
N MET A 1 15.12 4.70 19.19
CA MET A 1 15.43 5.68 18.12
C MET A 1 16.91 6.13 18.05
N ARG A 2 17.76 6.02 19.10
CA ARG A 2 19.15 6.53 19.04
C ARG A 2 20.01 5.92 17.92
N LEU A 3 20.02 4.59 17.77
CA LEU A 3 20.78 3.91 16.74
C LEU A 3 20.32 4.29 15.32
N THR A 4 19.00 4.39 15.11
CA THR A 4 18.41 4.76 13.83
C THR A 4 18.81 6.17 13.41
N ASN A 5 18.88 7.11 14.36
CA ASN A 5 19.31 8.49 14.12
C ASN A 5 20.83 8.58 13.87
N GLN A 6 21.63 7.72 14.51
CA GLN A 6 23.06 7.61 14.26
C GLN A 6 23.31 7.13 12.81
N LEU A 7 22.66 6.04 12.41
CA LEU A 7 22.78 5.50 11.05
C LEU A 7 22.33 6.49 9.97
N LYS A 8 21.23 7.24 10.22
CA LYS A 8 20.78 8.29 9.30
C LYS A 8 21.79 9.42 9.11
N ARG A 9 22.69 9.65 10.08
CA ARG A 9 23.78 10.64 9.99
C ARG A 9 25.03 10.07 9.33
N ASP A 10 25.38 8.83 9.64
CA ASP A 10 26.66 8.25 9.25
C ASP A 10 26.64 7.68 7.82
N LEU A 11 25.51 7.11 7.38
CA LEU A 11 25.40 6.49 6.06
C LEU A 11 25.49 7.48 4.87
N PRO A 12 24.95 8.72 4.94
CA PRO A 12 25.10 9.70 3.86
C PRO A 12 26.56 10.10 3.57
N ALA A 13 27.47 9.94 4.54
CA ALA A 13 28.89 10.22 4.34
C ALA A 13 29.58 9.19 3.44
N ARG A 14 29.02 7.98 3.33
CA ARG A 14 29.57 6.87 2.52
C ARG A 14 28.74 6.55 1.29
N PHE A 15 27.44 6.85 1.32
CA PHE A 15 26.49 6.49 0.28
C PHE A 15 25.66 7.71 -0.11
N LYS A 16 25.35 7.84 -1.42
CA LYS A 16 24.41 8.85 -1.88
C LYS A 16 23.01 8.51 -1.39
N MET A 17 22.62 9.10 -0.28
CA MET A 17 21.31 8.90 0.34
C MET A 17 20.38 10.08 0.06
N LYS A 18 19.10 9.76 -0.14
CA LYS A 18 18.03 10.75 -0.22
C LYS A 18 16.97 10.43 0.83
N GLY A 19 16.60 11.43 1.62
CA GLY A 19 15.41 11.33 2.48
C GLY A 19 14.16 11.33 1.61
N LEU A 20 13.36 10.28 1.69
CA LEU A 20 12.10 10.16 0.94
C LEU A 20 10.89 10.76 1.67
N GLY A 21 11.10 11.28 2.89
CA GLY A 21 10.02 11.80 3.73
C GLY A 21 9.16 10.67 4.31
N ASP A 22 7.89 10.98 4.54
CA ASP A 22 6.93 10.02 5.06
C ASP A 22 6.48 9.04 3.96
N ILE A 23 6.23 7.79 4.36
CA ILE A 23 5.77 6.76 3.45
C ILE A 23 4.29 6.98 3.12
N HIS A 24 3.99 7.12 1.83
CA HIS A 24 2.61 7.24 1.33
C HIS A 24 2.16 6.02 0.55
N TYR A 25 3.08 5.35 -0.15
CA TYR A 25 2.77 4.16 -0.93
C TYR A 25 3.91 3.13 -0.87
N ILE A 26 3.56 1.86 -0.71
CA ILE A 26 4.50 0.73 -0.77
C ILE A 26 3.78 -0.51 -1.27
N LEU A 27 4.34 -1.21 -2.25
CA LEU A 27 3.77 -2.45 -2.80
C LEU A 27 2.27 -2.33 -3.15
N LYS A 28 1.87 -1.21 -3.78
CA LYS A 28 0.47 -0.88 -4.14
C LYS A 28 -0.47 -0.65 -2.94
N MET A 29 0.07 -0.61 -1.72
CA MET A 29 -0.65 -0.19 -0.52
C MET A 29 -0.45 1.31 -0.30
N GLU A 30 -1.54 2.01 -0.02
CA GLU A 30 -1.56 3.38 0.48
C GLU A 30 -1.38 3.35 2.00
N VAL A 31 -0.44 4.15 2.50
CA VAL A 31 -0.16 4.32 3.93
C VAL A 31 -0.57 5.72 4.36
N ARG A 32 -1.39 5.80 5.41
CA ARG A 32 -1.78 7.05 6.07
C ARG A 32 -1.38 6.99 7.54
N ARG A 33 -0.46 7.87 7.93
CA ARG A 33 0.02 8.01 9.31
C ARG A 33 -0.66 9.21 9.94
N ASN A 34 -1.44 9.00 11.00
CA ASN A 34 -1.97 10.07 11.83
C ASN A 34 -1.11 10.17 13.08
N ARG A 35 -0.28 11.22 13.15
CA ARG A 35 0.65 11.42 14.27
C ARG A 35 -0.02 11.95 15.55
N LYS A 36 -1.21 12.56 15.45
CA LYS A 36 -1.94 13.04 16.63
C LYS A 36 -2.50 11.87 17.43
N ASP A 37 -3.06 10.89 16.72
CA ASP A 37 -3.70 9.72 17.31
C ASP A 37 -2.77 8.50 17.36
N ASP A 38 -1.51 8.66 16.96
CA ASP A 38 -0.48 7.62 16.81
C ASP A 38 -0.90 6.40 15.94
N THR A 39 -1.86 6.59 15.05
CA THR A 39 -2.39 5.51 14.20
C THR A 39 -1.70 5.42 12.85
N THR A 40 -1.67 4.21 12.28
CA THR A 40 -1.24 3.96 10.90
C THR A 40 -2.27 3.09 10.22
N THR A 41 -2.85 3.62 9.16
CA THR A 41 -3.80 2.90 8.33
C THR A 41 -3.12 2.52 7.04
N ILE A 42 -3.32 1.26 6.64
CA ILE A 42 -2.85 0.72 5.37
C ILE A 42 -4.09 0.31 4.59
N SER A 43 -4.18 0.70 3.32
CA SER A 43 -5.28 0.32 2.44
C SER A 43 -4.79 0.05 1.03
N GLN A 44 -5.59 -0.61 0.20
CA GLN A 44 -5.29 -0.83 -1.23
C GLN A 44 -6.33 -0.18 -2.14
N HIS A 45 -7.01 0.87 -1.68
CA HIS A 45 -8.13 1.49 -2.39
C HIS A 45 -7.79 1.88 -3.84
N LYS A 46 -6.69 2.61 -4.03
CA LYS A 46 -6.22 3.00 -5.36
C LYS A 46 -5.92 1.78 -6.24
N TYR A 47 -5.24 0.79 -5.69
CA TYR A 47 -4.88 -0.42 -6.43
C TYR A 47 -6.12 -1.23 -6.85
N ILE A 48 -7.09 -1.39 -5.97
CA ILE A 48 -8.35 -2.09 -6.29
C ILE A 48 -9.08 -1.35 -7.41
N LYS A 49 -9.16 -0.01 -7.36
CA LYS A 49 -9.75 0.79 -8.45
C LYS A 49 -9.03 0.58 -9.79
N GLU A 50 -7.70 0.64 -9.78
CA GLU A 50 -6.89 0.38 -10.98
C GLU A 50 -7.11 -1.04 -11.53
N LEU A 51 -7.27 -2.02 -10.64
CA LEU A 51 -7.54 -3.41 -11.02
C LEU A 51 -8.92 -3.55 -11.66
N LEU A 52 -9.95 -2.95 -11.06
CA LEU A 52 -11.31 -2.97 -11.59
C LEU A 52 -11.36 -2.30 -12.97
N ASN A 53 -10.70 -1.16 -13.14
CA ASN A 53 -10.61 -0.48 -14.44
C ASN A 53 -9.90 -1.36 -15.48
N LYS A 54 -8.76 -1.95 -15.12
CA LYS A 54 -7.96 -2.80 -16.02
C LYS A 54 -8.74 -3.99 -16.58
N PHE A 55 -9.65 -4.56 -15.81
CA PHE A 55 -10.44 -5.73 -16.21
C PHE A 55 -11.89 -5.39 -16.60
N ASP A 56 -12.20 -4.10 -16.79
CA ASP A 56 -13.54 -3.59 -17.12
C ASP A 56 -14.63 -4.05 -16.12
N MET A 57 -14.24 -4.15 -14.84
CA MET A 57 -15.08 -4.63 -13.74
C MET A 57 -15.69 -3.50 -12.90
N GLU A 58 -15.51 -2.22 -13.26
CA GLU A 58 -16.03 -1.09 -12.48
C GLU A 58 -17.55 -1.11 -12.32
N LYS A 59 -18.27 -1.65 -13.31
CA LYS A 59 -19.74 -1.75 -13.32
C LYS A 59 -20.24 -3.18 -13.12
N CYS A 60 -19.37 -4.09 -12.71
CA CYS A 60 -19.72 -5.50 -12.55
C CYS A 60 -20.75 -5.66 -11.43
N VAL A 61 -21.75 -6.51 -11.65
CA VAL A 61 -22.80 -6.79 -10.66
C VAL A 61 -22.21 -7.71 -9.58
N PRO A 62 -22.42 -7.41 -8.29
CA PRO A 62 -21.96 -8.28 -7.22
C PRO A 62 -22.65 -9.65 -7.32
N VAL A 63 -21.87 -10.72 -7.25
CA VAL A 63 -22.37 -12.10 -7.18
C VAL A 63 -22.07 -12.67 -5.81
N SER A 64 -22.98 -13.52 -5.29
CA SER A 64 -22.82 -14.10 -3.94
C SER A 64 -21.63 -15.07 -3.86
N SER A 65 -21.23 -15.64 -4.99
CA SER A 65 -20.11 -16.57 -5.10
C SER A 65 -19.37 -16.30 -6.41
N PRO A 66 -18.03 -16.21 -6.39
CA PRO A 66 -17.24 -16.10 -7.61
C PRO A 66 -17.20 -17.41 -8.42
N GLN A 67 -17.64 -18.52 -7.83
CA GLN A 67 -17.70 -19.83 -8.49
C GLN A 67 -19.08 -20.07 -9.12
N ILE A 68 -19.08 -20.54 -10.37
CA ILE A 68 -20.29 -21.02 -11.06
C ILE A 68 -20.84 -22.23 -10.29
N ARG A 69 -22.11 -22.15 -9.87
CA ARG A 69 -22.79 -23.28 -9.22
C ARG A 69 -23.10 -24.36 -10.27
N GLY A 70 -22.78 -25.61 -9.99
CA GLY A 70 -23.14 -26.76 -10.86
C GLY A 70 -22.08 -27.21 -11.87
N ILE A 71 -20.80 -26.83 -11.69
CA ILE A 71 -19.69 -27.50 -12.38
C ILE A 71 -19.25 -28.67 -11.47
N GLU A 72 -19.65 -29.88 -11.81
CA GLU A 72 -18.98 -31.09 -11.32
C GLU A 72 -17.68 -31.25 -12.13
N LEU A 73 -16.55 -31.33 -11.43
CA LEU A 73 -15.23 -31.58 -12.02
C LEU A 73 -15.10 -33.03 -12.49
#